data_AF-A0A0D2IB98-F1
#
_entry.id   AF-A0A0D2IB98-F1
#
_cell.length_a   1.000
_cell.length_b   1.000
_cell.length_c   1.000
_cell.angle_alpha   90.00
_cell.angle_beta   90.00
_cell.angle_gamma   90.00
#
_symmetry.space_group_name_H-M   'P 1'
#
loop_
_entity.id
_entity.type
_entity.pdbx_description
1 polymer ?
#
loop_
_entity_poly.entity_id
_entity_poly.type
_entity_poly.pdbx_seq_one_letter_code
_entity_poly.pdbx_strand_id
1 'polypeptide(L)'
;MDLSPRAAVRLLLPRLPLILKTALFNALSLSPNSSKQNLTTEVAVAFLRSILRIRRPVLVLQRVSTRDPGIQGPILVSKVTIPAPNDESGPRDAVCSAIKELGDGSETYTLPDYAAVEAEWTSYGRGISSAEPRPDRSEQDHYQRLMEHTSSPVTILYFHGGAYFLMDPATVREPISRLTKITGGRAFAVRYRLAPQAPFPAQLLDALIAYLSLLSPPPGSFHEPVPAQNIVLAGESAGANLAIALLQLLLTLQRMGQGRIRFHGVDVPIQLPAGVAGNSPWTDITRSQPSINNNAHFDYLDPPSATGISRAEPIPDAAWPASPPRAEIFCNASMMVHPLASPLAAPPELWKGMPPAFMCLGNEGLEDEITVLARRMHQGGGVVDFVGYEGMPHCFAMIFPTSPAGRDCFVRWAKFCSGLVQGSGPTSSRAVWAEALSKPLRFKEVPMHRLTKLADHEVNDAMNRMQKHAMDREKEALEKWSEQQSKAKL
;
A
#
# COMPACT_ATOMS: atom_id res chain seq x y z
N MET A 1 8.57 9.63 -16.91
CA MET A 1 8.42 9.53 -18.38
C MET A 1 8.96 10.79 -19.02
N ASP A 2 9.54 10.72 -20.22
CA ASP A 2 9.72 11.93 -21.05
C ASP A 2 8.32 12.49 -21.33
N LEU A 3 8.03 13.71 -20.86
CA LEU A 3 6.74 14.37 -21.05
C LEU A 3 6.71 15.21 -22.33
N SER A 4 7.72 15.06 -23.20
CA SER A 4 7.73 15.74 -24.48
C SER A 4 6.46 15.43 -25.29
N PRO A 5 5.94 16.39 -26.07
CA PRO A 5 4.81 16.15 -26.97
C PRO A 5 5.03 14.93 -27.87
N ARG A 6 6.29 14.66 -28.27
CA ARG A 6 6.67 13.49 -29.05
C ARG A 6 6.48 12.17 -28.29
N ALA A 7 6.86 12.12 -27.01
CA ALA A 7 6.65 10.95 -26.17
C ALA A 7 5.17 10.70 -25.90
N ALA A 8 4.37 11.75 -25.68
CA ALA A 8 2.93 11.66 -25.55
C ALA A 8 2.26 11.09 -26.81
N VAL A 9 2.64 11.56 -28.00
CA VAL A 9 2.15 11.03 -29.29
C VAL A 9 2.54 9.56 -29.46
N ARG A 10 3.78 9.17 -29.15
CA ARG A 10 4.22 7.77 -29.22
C ARG A 10 3.43 6.85 -28.27
N LEU A 11 2.99 7.36 -27.12
CA LEU A 11 2.19 6.59 -26.17
C LEU A 11 0.72 6.48 -26.61
N LEU A 12 0.13 7.58 -27.08
CA LEU A 12 -1.30 7.69 -27.41
C LEU A 12 -1.66 7.09 -28.78
N LEU A 13 -0.87 7.37 -29.82
CA LEU A 13 -1.23 7.05 -31.21
C LEU A 13 -1.51 5.55 -31.42
N PRO A 14 -0.70 4.59 -30.91
CA PRO A 14 -0.98 3.17 -31.07
C PRO A 14 -2.25 2.69 -30.36
N ARG A 15 -2.76 3.47 -29.39
CA ARG A 15 -3.92 3.14 -28.54
C ARG A 15 -5.20 3.83 -29.00
N LEU A 16 -5.12 4.76 -29.95
CA LEU A 16 -6.26 5.52 -30.43
C LEU A 16 -7.44 4.64 -30.89
N PRO A 17 -7.23 3.52 -31.65
CA PRO A 17 -8.35 2.66 -32.03
C PRO A 17 -9.09 2.04 -30.83
N LEU A 18 -8.35 1.62 -29.80
CA LEU A 18 -8.92 1.06 -28.57
C LEU A 18 -9.69 2.14 -27.80
N ILE A 19 -9.11 3.33 -27.64
CA ILE A 19 -9.74 4.47 -26.96
C ILE A 19 -11.05 4.85 -27.67
N LEU A 20 -11.03 5.02 -28.99
CA LEU A 20 -12.20 5.41 -29.77
C LEU A 20 -13.29 4.33 -29.72
N LYS A 21 -12.91 3.04 -29.84
CA LYS A 21 -13.86 1.92 -29.71
C LYS A 21 -14.52 1.91 -28.34
N THR A 22 -13.73 2.02 -27.27
CA THR A 22 -14.23 2.05 -25.89
C THR A 22 -15.17 3.23 -25.68
N ALA A 23 -14.78 4.40 -26.19
CA ALA A 23 -15.59 5.61 -26.10
C ALA A 23 -16.94 5.48 -26.80
N LEU A 24 -16.94 4.95 -28.03
CA LEU A 24 -18.15 4.72 -28.81
C LEU A 24 -19.09 3.70 -28.13
N PHE A 25 -18.54 2.57 -27.67
CA PHE A 25 -19.34 1.53 -27.01
C PHE A 25 -19.95 2.02 -25.70
N ASN A 26 -19.21 2.75 -24.87
CA ASN A 26 -19.76 3.34 -23.65
C ASN A 26 -20.84 4.40 -23.97
N ALA A 27 -20.57 5.30 -24.91
CA ALA A 27 -21.52 6.37 -25.29
C ALA A 27 -22.85 5.81 -25.85
N LEU A 28 -22.80 4.67 -26.53
CA LEU A 28 -23.98 3.96 -27.04
C LEU A 28 -24.59 2.98 -26.02
N SER A 29 -24.10 2.94 -24.78
CA SER A 29 -24.51 1.96 -23.75
C SER A 29 -24.36 0.49 -24.18
N LEU A 30 -23.43 0.23 -25.11
CA LEU A 30 -23.09 -1.11 -25.62
C LEU A 30 -21.92 -1.75 -24.88
N SER A 31 -21.19 -0.97 -24.07
CA SER A 31 -20.15 -1.52 -23.20
C SER A 31 -20.78 -2.28 -22.03
N PRO A 32 -20.23 -3.45 -21.64
CA PRO A 32 -20.66 -4.16 -20.43
C PRO A 32 -20.50 -3.31 -19.16
N ASN A 33 -19.61 -2.30 -19.18
CA ASN A 33 -19.35 -1.44 -18.03
C ASN A 33 -20.23 -0.20 -17.98
N SER A 34 -20.96 0.13 -19.05
CA SER A 34 -21.68 1.42 -19.18
C SER A 34 -22.76 1.67 -18.11
N SER A 35 -23.25 0.60 -17.48
CA SER A 35 -24.17 0.68 -16.34
C SER A 35 -23.52 1.20 -15.05
N LYS A 36 -22.19 1.11 -14.93
CA LYS A 36 -21.44 1.49 -13.72
C LYS A 36 -20.30 2.48 -13.95
N GLN A 37 -19.68 2.49 -15.13
CA GLN A 37 -18.58 3.37 -15.49
C GLN A 37 -19.04 4.41 -16.51
N ASN A 38 -18.70 5.67 -16.22
CA ASN A 38 -18.83 6.73 -17.22
C ASN A 38 -17.71 6.62 -18.25
N LEU A 39 -17.92 7.31 -19.37
CA LEU A 39 -16.99 7.38 -20.49
C LEU A 39 -15.54 7.64 -20.07
N THR A 40 -15.30 8.65 -19.24
CA THR A 40 -13.96 9.04 -18.80
C THR A 40 -13.26 7.92 -18.01
N THR A 41 -14.01 7.25 -17.13
CA THR A 41 -13.49 6.17 -16.30
C THR A 41 -13.13 4.96 -17.15
N GLU A 42 -14.04 4.52 -18.03
CA GLU A 42 -13.83 3.34 -18.85
C GLU A 42 -12.69 3.51 -19.86
N VAL A 43 -12.59 4.70 -20.50
CA VAL A 43 -11.47 5.02 -21.39
C VAL A 43 -10.15 5.03 -20.65
N ALA A 44 -10.10 5.62 -19.45
CA ALA A 44 -8.89 5.64 -18.63
C ALA A 44 -8.48 4.23 -18.20
N VAL A 45 -9.42 3.37 -17.79
CA VAL A 45 -9.17 1.96 -17.45
C VAL A 45 -8.58 1.21 -18.64
N ALA A 46 -9.20 1.32 -19.82
CA ALA A 46 -8.71 0.67 -21.04
C ALA A 46 -7.31 1.16 -21.43
N PHE A 47 -7.06 2.47 -21.31
CA PHE A 47 -5.76 3.07 -21.59
C PHE A 47 -4.68 2.60 -20.61
N LEU A 48 -4.93 2.68 -19.30
CA LEU A 48 -3.98 2.24 -18.27
C LEU A 48 -3.66 0.75 -18.39
N ARG A 49 -4.68 -0.11 -18.57
CA ARG A 49 -4.50 -1.55 -18.77
C ARG A 49 -3.58 -1.84 -19.97
N SER A 50 -3.75 -1.10 -21.07
CA SER A 50 -2.90 -1.25 -22.27
C SER A 50 -1.43 -0.83 -22.07
N ILE A 51 -1.12 -0.04 -21.04
CA ILE A 51 0.25 0.34 -20.68
C ILE A 51 0.86 -0.71 -19.76
N LEU A 52 0.11 -1.13 -18.73
CA LEU A 52 0.58 -2.09 -17.73
C LEU A 52 0.81 -3.50 -18.30
N ARG A 53 0.14 -3.85 -19.40
CA ARG A 53 0.41 -5.09 -20.16
C ARG A 53 1.78 -5.14 -20.84
N ILE A 54 2.47 -4.01 -20.98
CA ILE A 54 3.79 -3.99 -21.61
C ILE A 54 4.81 -4.55 -20.62
N ARG A 55 5.26 -5.78 -20.91
CA ARG A 55 6.35 -6.43 -20.16
C ARG A 55 7.64 -5.62 -20.31
N ARG A 56 8.32 -5.39 -19.18
CA ARG A 56 9.62 -4.73 -19.11
C ARG A 56 10.47 -5.39 -18.02
N PRO A 57 11.80 -5.25 -18.08
CA PRO A 57 12.68 -5.63 -16.97
C PRO A 57 12.30 -4.93 -15.66
N VAL A 58 12.45 -5.61 -14.51
CA VAL A 58 12.14 -5.05 -13.19
C VAL A 58 12.94 -3.78 -12.93
N LEU A 59 14.24 -3.78 -13.25
CA LEU A 59 15.10 -2.62 -13.03
C LEU A 59 14.69 -1.41 -13.87
N VAL A 60 14.12 -1.64 -15.06
CA VAL A 60 13.55 -0.57 -15.89
C VAL A 60 12.25 -0.05 -15.28
N LEU A 61 11.39 -0.95 -14.79
CA LEU A 61 10.14 -0.56 -14.13
C LEU A 61 10.41 0.24 -12.85
N GLN A 62 11.35 -0.20 -12.01
CA GLN A 62 11.79 0.53 -10.82
C GLN A 62 12.30 1.91 -11.21
N ARG A 63 13.30 2.02 -12.10
CA ARG A 63 13.88 3.31 -12.52
C ARG A 63 12.83 4.30 -13.04
N VAL A 64 11.81 3.82 -13.76
CA VAL A 64 10.76 4.68 -14.31
C VAL A 64 9.74 5.08 -13.23
N SER A 65 9.35 4.14 -12.37
CA SER A 65 8.31 4.34 -11.36
C SER A 65 8.80 5.05 -10.10
N THR A 66 10.10 5.05 -9.81
CA THR A 66 10.72 5.73 -8.65
C THR A 66 11.31 7.10 -8.99
N ARG A 67 11.18 7.54 -10.25
CA ARG A 67 11.75 8.82 -10.70
C ARG A 67 11.08 9.99 -9.96
N ASP A 68 11.85 10.72 -9.16
CA ASP A 68 11.43 11.95 -8.49
C ASP A 68 10.93 12.98 -9.53
N PRO A 69 9.64 13.38 -9.50
CA PRO A 69 9.08 14.35 -10.44
C PRO A 69 9.52 15.80 -10.13
N GLY A 70 10.28 16.02 -9.07
CA GLY A 70 10.60 17.33 -8.53
C GLY A 70 9.60 17.78 -7.47
N ILE A 71 9.95 18.87 -6.79
CA ILE A 71 9.12 19.50 -5.75
C ILE A 71 8.79 20.89 -6.26
N GLN A 72 7.50 21.16 -6.41
CA GLN A 72 6.99 22.43 -6.90
C GLN A 72 5.66 22.75 -6.26
N GLY A 73 5.35 24.05 -6.22
CA GLY A 73 4.08 24.56 -5.79
C GLY A 73 3.82 24.36 -4.30
N PRO A 74 2.57 24.10 -3.88
CA PRO A 74 2.18 24.07 -2.47
C PRO A 74 2.61 22.79 -1.73
N ILE A 75 3.43 21.93 -2.35
CA ILE A 75 3.92 20.71 -1.71
C ILE A 75 5.23 21.04 -0.99
N LEU A 76 5.19 21.10 0.33
CA LEU A 76 6.37 21.31 1.16
C LEU A 76 6.95 19.96 1.54
N VAL A 77 8.25 19.77 1.30
CA VAL A 77 8.97 18.52 1.56
C VAL A 77 10.27 18.81 2.30
N SER A 78 10.54 18.01 3.33
CA SER A 78 11.87 17.86 3.96
C SER A 78 12.27 16.39 3.91
N LYS A 79 13.43 16.11 3.30
CA LYS A 79 13.99 14.76 3.15
C LYS A 79 14.82 14.42 4.38
N VAL A 80 14.68 13.19 4.87
CA VAL A 80 15.40 12.71 6.06
C VAL A 80 15.88 11.29 5.87
N THR A 81 16.95 10.94 6.59
CA THR A 81 17.49 9.59 6.62
C THR A 81 17.60 9.16 8.08
N ILE A 82 16.86 8.11 8.44
CA ILE A 82 16.95 7.46 9.73
C ILE A 82 18.20 6.56 9.69
N PRO A 83 19.18 6.73 10.59
CA PRO A 83 20.37 5.89 10.62
C PRO A 83 19.99 4.41 10.84
N ALA A 84 20.80 3.49 10.31
CA ALA A 84 20.62 2.07 10.57
C ALA A 84 20.71 1.80 12.09
N PRO A 85 19.79 1.01 12.67
CA PRO A 85 19.93 0.57 14.06
C PRO A 85 21.25 -0.16 14.27
N ASN A 86 21.86 0.05 15.43
CA ASN A 86 23.13 -0.56 15.83
C ASN A 86 22.99 -1.48 17.05
N ASP A 87 21.76 -1.72 17.52
CA ASP A 87 21.48 -2.58 18.66
C ASP A 87 21.60 -4.07 18.27
N GLU A 88 22.24 -4.87 19.13
CA GLU A 88 22.37 -6.33 18.94
C GLU A 88 21.02 -7.03 18.94
N SER A 89 20.11 -6.58 19.82
CA SER A 89 18.71 -6.99 19.88
C SER A 89 17.80 -5.78 19.69
N GLY A 90 16.91 -5.80 18.70
CA GLY A 90 16.14 -4.60 18.33
C GLY A 90 14.98 -4.87 17.36
N PRO A 91 14.66 -3.92 16.46
CA PRO A 91 13.53 -4.04 15.54
C PRO A 91 13.53 -5.32 14.68
N ARG A 92 14.71 -5.82 14.28
CA ARG A 92 14.85 -7.03 13.46
C ARG A 92 14.39 -8.27 14.22
N ASP A 93 14.78 -8.38 15.49
CA ASP A 93 14.40 -9.51 16.33
C ASP A 93 12.92 -9.49 16.68
N ALA A 94 12.34 -8.29 16.87
CA ALA A 94 10.91 -8.12 17.06
C ALA A 94 10.12 -8.64 15.83
N VAL A 95 10.54 -8.26 14.61
CA VAL A 95 9.95 -8.77 13.36
C VAL A 95 10.08 -10.29 13.26
N CYS A 96 11.27 -10.84 13.52
CA CYS A 96 11.49 -12.29 13.41
C CYS A 96 10.69 -13.08 14.45
N SER A 97 10.61 -12.58 15.68
CA SER A 97 9.86 -13.24 16.75
C SER A 97 8.36 -13.22 16.46
N ALA A 98 7.84 -12.12 15.91
CA ALA A 98 6.45 -12.04 15.49
C ALA A 98 6.11 -12.92 14.27
N ILE A 99 7.05 -13.07 13.32
CA ILE A 99 6.88 -14.05 12.23
C ILE A 99 6.78 -15.46 12.81
N LYS A 100 7.69 -15.83 13.71
CA LYS A 100 7.66 -17.15 14.34
C LYS A 100 6.39 -17.40 15.16
N GLU A 101 5.88 -16.38 15.85
CA GLU A 101 4.66 -16.47 16.67
C GLU A 101 3.40 -16.69 15.81
N LEU A 102 3.32 -16.04 14.65
CA LEU A 102 2.15 -16.11 13.78
C LEU A 102 2.23 -17.23 12.74
N GLY A 103 3.42 -17.78 12.52
CA GLY A 103 3.68 -18.84 11.58
C GLY A 103 3.51 -20.24 12.17
N ASP A 104 3.64 -21.24 11.31
CA ASP A 104 3.62 -22.66 11.70
C ASP A 104 5.03 -23.29 11.77
N GLY A 105 6.07 -22.50 11.47
CA GLY A 105 7.47 -22.91 11.45
C GLY A 105 7.97 -23.41 10.09
N SER A 106 7.10 -23.46 9.07
CA SER A 106 7.47 -23.80 7.70
C SER A 106 7.96 -22.60 6.88
N GLU A 107 7.82 -21.40 7.43
CA GLU A 107 8.17 -20.14 6.80
C GLU A 107 9.66 -20.05 6.46
N THR A 108 9.96 -19.63 5.24
CA THR A 108 11.32 -19.34 4.79
C THR A 108 11.39 -17.91 4.29
N TYR A 109 12.42 -17.17 4.71
CA TYR A 109 12.66 -15.79 4.28
C TYR A 109 14.11 -15.41 4.49
N THR A 110 14.58 -14.40 3.75
CA THR A 110 15.90 -13.82 3.99
C THR A 110 15.81 -12.87 5.18
N LEU A 111 16.65 -13.09 6.20
CA LEU A 111 16.76 -12.16 7.31
C LEU A 111 17.24 -10.80 6.78
N PRO A 112 16.46 -9.71 6.94
CA PRO A 112 16.86 -8.42 6.42
C PRO A 112 17.98 -7.80 7.27
N ASP A 113 19.02 -7.30 6.62
CA ASP A 113 20.03 -6.47 7.27
C ASP A 113 19.44 -5.14 7.74
N TYR A 114 20.02 -4.58 8.79
CA TYR A 114 19.78 -3.18 9.13
C TYR A 114 20.38 -2.28 8.04
N ALA A 115 19.57 -1.33 7.60
CA ALA A 115 19.96 -0.30 6.66
C ALA A 115 19.40 1.04 7.13
N ALA A 116 19.99 2.13 6.64
CA ALA A 116 19.39 3.44 6.82
C ALA A 116 18.05 3.49 6.07
N VAL A 117 17.04 4.10 6.69
CA VAL A 117 15.70 4.23 6.11
C VAL A 117 15.47 5.68 5.71
N GLU A 118 15.27 5.91 4.41
CA GLU A 118 14.94 7.24 3.90
C GLU A 118 13.45 7.54 4.03
N ALA A 119 13.11 8.80 4.26
CA ALA A 119 11.73 9.27 4.31
C ALA A 119 11.60 10.74 3.88
N GLU A 120 10.36 11.16 3.64
CA GLU A 120 10.02 12.54 3.34
C GLU A 120 8.94 13.04 4.31
N TRP A 121 9.26 14.06 5.11
CA TRP A 121 8.25 14.90 5.73
C TRP A 121 7.54 15.69 4.64
N THR A 122 6.22 15.60 4.57
CA THR A 122 5.40 16.32 3.59
C THR A 122 4.26 17.07 4.26
N SER A 123 3.99 18.31 3.86
CA SER A 123 2.77 19.04 4.21
C SER A 123 2.27 19.91 3.05
N TYR A 124 1.08 20.49 3.21
CA TYR A 124 0.52 21.45 2.27
C TYR A 124 0.82 22.89 2.70
N GLY A 125 1.59 23.62 1.89
CA GLY A 125 1.86 25.03 2.05
C GLY A 125 0.69 25.90 1.60
N ARG A 126 -0.09 26.41 2.55
CA ARG A 126 -1.20 27.35 2.27
C ARG A 126 -0.64 28.68 1.76
N GLY A 127 -1.21 29.20 0.68
CA GLY A 127 -0.81 30.49 0.08
C GLY A 127 0.39 30.42 -0.88
N ILE A 128 0.99 29.24 -1.07
CA ILE A 128 2.10 29.04 -2.02
C ILE A 128 1.55 28.85 -3.43
N SER A 129 2.15 29.55 -4.40
CA SER A 129 1.75 29.49 -5.82
C SER A 129 2.10 28.14 -6.43
N SER A 130 1.28 27.59 -7.33
CA SER A 130 1.53 26.29 -7.97
C SER A 130 2.82 26.20 -8.81
N ALA A 131 3.36 27.34 -9.24
CA ALA A 131 4.58 27.42 -10.05
C ALA A 131 5.83 27.76 -9.23
N GLU A 132 5.71 27.93 -7.91
CA GLU A 132 6.85 28.28 -7.05
C GLU A 132 7.83 27.09 -6.98
N PRO A 133 9.13 27.29 -7.31
CA PRO A 133 10.12 26.23 -7.19
C PRO A 133 10.47 25.96 -5.73
N ARG A 134 10.94 24.74 -5.42
CA ARG A 134 11.54 24.45 -4.11
C ARG A 134 12.78 25.34 -3.91
N PRO A 135 12.85 26.15 -2.84
CA PRO A 135 14.03 26.97 -2.57
C PRO A 135 15.23 26.10 -2.20
N ASP A 136 16.44 26.57 -2.52
CA ASP A 136 17.69 25.91 -2.12
C ASP A 136 18.00 26.22 -0.65
N ARG A 137 17.77 25.24 0.23
CA ARG A 137 17.90 25.36 1.70
C ARG A 137 18.30 24.02 2.32
N SER A 138 18.71 24.05 3.59
CA SER A 138 18.94 22.82 4.34
C SER A 138 17.62 22.06 4.56
N GLU A 139 17.70 20.73 4.71
CA GLU A 139 16.51 19.92 4.98
C GLU A 139 15.88 20.23 6.35
N GLN A 140 16.68 20.74 7.31
CA GLN A 140 16.19 21.25 8.59
C GLN A 140 15.35 22.53 8.42
N ASP A 141 15.80 23.48 7.59
CA ASP A 141 15.02 24.69 7.30
C ASP A 141 13.73 24.35 6.54
N HIS A 142 13.79 23.37 5.64
CA HIS A 142 12.59 22.84 4.99
C HIS A 142 11.61 22.24 5.99
N TYR A 143 12.10 21.52 7.00
CA TYR A 143 11.26 20.97 8.06
C TYR A 143 10.62 22.07 8.92
N GLN A 144 11.39 23.09 9.30
CA GLN A 144 10.85 24.23 10.06
C GLN A 144 9.74 24.95 9.29
N ARG A 145 9.96 25.25 8.00
CA ARG A 145 8.93 25.85 7.14
C ARG A 145 7.70 24.95 6.98
N LEU A 146 7.90 23.64 6.86
CA LEU A 146 6.80 22.68 6.83
C LEU A 146 5.96 22.74 8.12
N MET A 147 6.61 22.90 9.28
CA MET A 147 5.96 23.03 10.58
C MET A 147 5.20 24.36 10.73
N GLU A 148 5.66 25.47 10.14
CA GLU A 148 4.91 26.74 10.10
C GLU A 148 3.54 26.60 9.42
N HIS A 149 3.39 25.65 8.49
CA HIS A 149 2.14 25.34 7.81
C HIS A 149 1.35 24.17 8.45
N THR A 150 1.88 23.56 9.50
CA THR A 150 1.24 22.46 10.23
C THR A 150 0.43 23.03 11.39
N SER A 151 -0.88 22.86 11.34
CA SER A 151 -1.86 23.43 12.29
C SER A 151 -2.55 22.37 13.16
N SER A 152 -2.25 21.10 12.91
CA SER A 152 -2.84 19.94 13.58
C SER A 152 -1.73 18.99 14.02
N PRO A 153 -1.87 18.32 15.18
CA PRO A 153 -0.88 17.34 15.64
C PRO A 153 -0.85 16.06 14.81
N VAL A 154 -1.83 15.84 13.92
CA VAL A 154 -1.94 14.66 13.06
C VAL A 154 -0.63 14.43 12.30
N THR A 155 -0.05 13.24 12.50
CA THR A 155 1.10 12.73 11.76
C THR A 155 0.67 11.47 11.01
N ILE A 156 0.66 11.52 9.68
CA ILE A 156 0.36 10.35 8.85
C ILE A 156 1.68 9.63 8.56
N LEU A 157 1.91 8.45 9.14
CA LEU A 157 2.99 7.56 8.72
C LEU A 157 2.56 6.86 7.43
N TYR A 158 3.10 7.31 6.29
CA TYR A 158 2.61 6.97 4.97
C TYR A 158 3.51 5.98 4.25
N PHE A 159 2.92 4.94 3.68
CA PHE A 159 3.58 3.96 2.83
C PHE A 159 2.98 4.01 1.43
N HIS A 160 3.82 4.19 0.41
CA HIS A 160 3.37 4.23 -0.98
C HIS A 160 2.99 2.83 -1.50
N GLY A 161 2.16 2.78 -2.54
CA GLY A 161 1.79 1.57 -3.27
C GLY A 161 2.90 1.10 -4.22
N GLY A 162 2.54 0.37 -5.26
CA GLY A 162 3.50 -0.12 -6.26
C GLY A 162 3.93 -1.58 -6.06
N ALA A 163 3.06 -2.40 -5.47
CA ALA A 163 3.25 -3.85 -5.35
C ALA A 163 4.59 -4.27 -4.69
N TYR A 164 5.14 -3.43 -3.82
CA TYR A 164 6.45 -3.60 -3.16
C TYR A 164 7.70 -3.59 -4.05
N PHE A 165 7.56 -3.43 -5.36
CA PHE A 165 8.71 -3.35 -6.28
C PHE A 165 8.70 -2.12 -7.19
N LEU A 166 7.73 -1.22 -7.03
CA LEU A 166 7.57 0.01 -7.80
C LEU A 166 7.29 1.20 -6.89
N MET A 167 7.32 2.38 -7.49
CA MET A 167 6.95 3.65 -6.85
C MET A 167 7.88 4.04 -5.72
N ASP A 168 7.61 5.20 -5.14
CA ASP A 168 8.48 5.91 -4.21
C ASP A 168 7.68 7.00 -3.49
N PRO A 169 8.00 7.42 -2.25
CA PRO A 169 7.31 8.56 -1.62
C PRO A 169 7.31 9.83 -2.50
N ALA A 170 8.37 10.05 -3.29
CA ALA A 170 8.45 11.20 -4.19
C ALA A 170 7.38 11.19 -5.29
N THR A 171 6.90 10.01 -5.71
CA THR A 171 5.90 9.88 -6.77
C THR A 171 4.46 9.99 -6.28
N VAL A 172 4.25 9.98 -4.97
CA VAL A 172 2.92 10.08 -4.33
C VAL A 172 2.75 11.33 -3.46
N ARG A 173 3.64 12.33 -3.60
CA ARG A 173 3.56 13.61 -2.87
C ARG A 173 2.24 14.35 -3.06
N GLU A 174 1.62 14.27 -4.25
CA GLU A 174 0.36 14.98 -4.52
C GLU A 174 -0.81 14.42 -3.69
N PRO A 175 -1.08 13.11 -3.68
CA PRO A 175 -2.02 12.49 -2.75
C PRO A 175 -1.74 12.84 -1.29
N ILE A 176 -0.49 12.75 -0.85
CA ILE A 176 -0.08 13.04 0.53
C ILE A 176 -0.34 14.52 0.86
N SER A 177 -0.03 15.43 -0.06
CA SER A 177 -0.30 16.86 0.08
C SER A 177 -1.80 17.15 0.21
N ARG A 178 -2.67 16.41 -0.49
CA ARG A 178 -4.13 16.53 -0.30
C ARG A 178 -4.57 16.09 1.09
N LEU A 179 -4.06 14.97 1.59
CA LEU A 179 -4.36 14.48 2.94
C LEU A 179 -3.94 15.50 4.01
N THR A 180 -2.71 16.03 3.89
CA THR A 180 -2.17 17.04 4.83
C THR A 180 -2.88 18.38 4.72
N LYS A 181 -3.33 18.80 3.53
CA LYS A 181 -4.19 19.98 3.35
C LYS A 181 -5.48 19.90 4.15
N ILE A 182 -6.16 18.76 4.09
CA ILE A 182 -7.46 18.55 4.73
C ILE A 182 -7.31 18.34 6.23
N THR A 183 -6.33 17.53 6.66
CA THR A 183 -6.07 17.27 8.08
C THR A 183 -5.44 18.46 8.81
N GLY A 184 -4.79 19.37 8.07
CA GLY A 184 -3.94 20.41 8.63
C GLY A 184 -2.66 19.88 9.28
N GLY A 185 -2.40 18.57 9.18
CA GLY A 185 -1.26 17.88 9.76
C GLY A 185 -0.10 17.74 8.78
N ARG A 186 0.77 16.77 9.08
CA ARG A 186 1.95 16.42 8.28
C ARG A 186 1.98 14.92 8.02
N ALA A 187 2.75 14.52 7.01
CA ALA A 187 2.99 13.12 6.71
C ALA A 187 4.48 12.80 6.76
N PHE A 188 4.80 11.58 7.21
CA PHE A 188 6.13 10.99 7.17
C PHE A 188 6.08 9.84 6.17
N ALA A 189 6.50 10.09 4.94
CA ALA A 189 6.39 9.15 3.83
C ALA A 189 7.66 8.32 3.68
N VAL A 190 7.55 7.00 3.91
CA VAL A 190 8.71 6.11 4.01
C VAL A 190 9.13 5.61 2.62
N ARG A 191 10.43 5.69 2.33
CA ARG A 191 11.06 5.05 1.17
C ARG A 191 11.55 3.66 1.59
N TYR A 192 10.60 2.74 1.80
CA TYR A 192 10.93 1.38 2.21
C TYR A 192 11.66 0.64 1.07
N ARG A 193 12.53 -0.32 1.42
CA ARG A 193 13.30 -1.08 0.43
C ARG A 193 12.41 -1.87 -0.52
N LEU A 194 12.74 -1.92 -1.80
CA LEU A 194 11.94 -2.61 -2.81
C LEU A 194 12.39 -4.05 -3.03
N ALA A 195 11.42 -4.93 -3.27
CA ALA A 195 11.65 -6.26 -3.83
C ALA A 195 11.99 -6.13 -5.34
N PRO A 196 12.63 -7.13 -5.96
CA PRO A 196 13.13 -8.40 -5.40
C PRO A 196 14.48 -8.28 -4.67
N GLN A 197 15.16 -7.12 -4.72
CA GLN A 197 16.47 -6.94 -4.09
C GLN A 197 16.40 -7.09 -2.57
N ALA A 198 15.33 -6.55 -1.96
CA ALA A 198 15.00 -6.76 -0.56
C ALA A 198 13.60 -7.40 -0.47
N PRO A 199 13.48 -8.73 -0.40
CA PRO A 199 12.19 -9.37 -0.22
C PRO A 199 11.63 -9.14 1.20
N PHE A 200 10.35 -9.46 1.40
CA PHE A 200 9.75 -9.55 2.72
C PHE A 200 10.63 -10.43 3.65
N PRO A 201 10.88 -10.01 4.91
CA PRO A 201 10.23 -8.94 5.66
C PRO A 201 10.94 -7.57 5.68
N ALA A 202 11.81 -7.26 4.71
CA ALA A 202 12.58 -6.01 4.72
C ALA A 202 11.72 -4.74 4.82
N GLN A 203 10.60 -4.69 4.12
CA GLN A 203 9.67 -3.56 4.13
C GLN A 203 9.01 -3.35 5.49
N LEU A 204 8.63 -4.46 6.14
CA LEU A 204 8.03 -4.43 7.48
C LEU A 204 9.04 -3.97 8.52
N LEU A 205 10.31 -4.38 8.38
CA LEU A 205 11.40 -3.87 9.21
C LEU A 205 11.60 -2.36 9.02
N ASP A 206 11.63 -1.87 7.78
CA ASP A 206 11.78 -0.44 7.49
C ASP A 206 10.59 0.37 8.03
N ALA A 207 9.37 -0.18 7.94
CA ALA A 207 8.17 0.41 8.50
C ALA A 207 8.21 0.50 10.04
N LEU A 208 8.69 -0.55 10.70
CA LEU A 208 8.88 -0.54 12.16
C LEU A 208 9.97 0.45 12.58
N ILE A 209 11.09 0.53 11.86
CA ILE A 209 12.15 1.53 12.11
C ILE A 209 11.60 2.94 11.97
N ALA A 210 10.81 3.22 10.92
CA ALA A 210 10.16 4.52 10.73
C ALA A 210 9.16 4.85 11.85
N TYR A 211 8.39 3.86 12.32
CA TYR A 211 7.48 4.05 13.44
C TYR A 211 8.23 4.36 14.74
N LEU A 212 9.28 3.60 15.04
CA LEU A 212 10.11 3.81 16.23
C LEU A 212 10.86 5.15 16.17
N SER A 213 11.32 5.60 15.00
CA SER A 213 11.94 6.92 14.86
C SER A 213 10.95 8.05 15.10
N LEU A 214 9.66 7.86 14.79
CA LEU A 214 8.63 8.85 15.17
C LEU A 214 8.43 8.91 16.68
N LEU A 215 8.37 7.76 17.36
CA LEU A 215 8.18 7.69 18.81
C LEU A 215 9.41 8.14 19.61
N SER A 216 10.61 7.81 19.12
CA SER A 216 11.90 8.07 19.76
C SER A 216 12.92 8.44 18.68
N PRO A 217 12.96 9.72 18.26
CA PRO A 217 13.82 10.18 17.19
C PRO A 217 15.29 9.93 17.53
N PRO A 218 16.08 9.32 16.62
CA PRO A 218 17.51 9.15 16.85
C PRO A 218 18.23 10.51 16.93
N PRO A 219 19.43 10.57 17.56
CA PRO A 219 20.23 11.79 17.62
C PRO A 219 20.42 12.43 16.24
N GLY A 220 20.21 13.75 16.16
CA GLY A 220 20.30 14.51 14.91
C GLY A 220 19.00 14.58 14.08
N SER A 221 17.91 13.97 14.55
CA SER A 221 16.59 14.11 13.92
C SER A 221 16.08 15.55 13.98
N PHE A 222 15.34 15.97 12.95
CA PHE A 222 14.78 17.33 12.87
C PHE A 222 13.51 17.53 13.71
N HIS A 223 12.97 16.46 14.29
CA HIS A 223 11.68 16.47 14.96
C HIS A 223 11.75 15.91 16.37
N GLU A 224 10.83 16.40 17.20
CA GLU A 224 10.57 15.89 18.54
C GLU A 224 9.80 14.56 18.49
N PRO A 225 9.81 13.76 19.58
CA PRO A 225 8.95 12.59 19.74
C PRO A 225 7.49 12.89 19.38
N VAL A 226 6.91 12.06 18.51
CA VAL A 226 5.50 12.13 18.14
C VAL A 226 4.73 11.13 19.01
N PRO A 227 3.76 11.58 19.83
CA PRO A 227 2.94 10.66 20.61
C PRO A 227 2.19 9.68 19.70
N ALA A 228 2.11 8.40 20.09
CA ALA A 228 1.51 7.35 19.26
C ALA A 228 0.05 7.65 18.88
N GLN A 229 -0.71 8.26 19.80
CA GLN A 229 -2.09 8.71 19.59
C GLN A 229 -2.23 9.86 18.58
N ASN A 230 -1.12 10.44 18.11
CA ASN A 230 -1.10 11.43 17.03
C ASN A 230 -0.65 10.83 15.69
N ILE A 231 -0.27 9.54 15.66
CA ILE A 231 0.20 8.85 14.47
C ILE A 231 -0.95 8.03 13.88
N VAL A 232 -1.22 8.19 12.59
CA VAL A 232 -2.11 7.32 11.82
C VAL A 232 -1.29 6.61 10.76
N LEU A 233 -1.32 5.28 10.73
CA LEU A 233 -0.68 4.50 9.66
C LEU A 233 -1.55 4.60 8.41
N ALA A 234 -0.97 4.92 7.26
CA ALA A 234 -1.74 5.05 6.04
C ALA A 234 -0.95 4.65 4.79
N GLY A 235 -1.68 4.38 3.72
CA GLY A 235 -1.10 4.11 2.41
C GLY A 235 -2.16 3.72 1.39
N GLU A 236 -1.70 3.39 0.19
CA GLU A 236 -2.52 2.86 -0.89
C GLU A 236 -1.97 1.53 -1.41
N SER A 237 -2.84 0.61 -1.84
CA SER A 237 -2.42 -0.66 -2.45
C SER A 237 -1.46 -1.45 -1.54
N ALA A 238 -0.26 -1.80 -2.01
CA ALA A 238 0.79 -2.44 -1.21
C ALA A 238 1.21 -1.61 0.02
N GLY A 239 1.15 -0.28 -0.04
CA GLY A 239 1.47 0.58 1.09
C GLY A 239 0.42 0.49 2.19
N ALA A 240 -0.86 0.36 1.81
CA ALA A 240 -1.92 0.11 2.76
C ALA A 240 -1.83 -1.30 3.39
N ASN A 241 -1.36 -2.30 2.63
CA ASN A 241 -0.96 -3.58 3.23
C ASN A 241 0.14 -3.36 4.27
N LEU A 242 1.22 -2.67 3.92
CA LEU A 242 2.32 -2.44 4.86
C LEU A 242 1.87 -1.73 6.14
N ALA A 243 0.95 -0.77 6.03
CA ALA A 243 0.34 -0.10 7.18
C ALA A 243 -0.41 -1.10 8.10
N ILE A 244 -1.22 -1.99 7.50
CA ILE A 244 -1.99 -3.00 8.22
C ILE A 244 -1.06 -4.09 8.80
N ALA A 245 -0.05 -4.53 8.06
CA ALA A 245 0.95 -5.49 8.49
C ALA A 245 1.78 -4.95 9.67
N LEU A 246 2.15 -3.66 9.64
CA LEU A 246 2.79 -2.99 10.76
C LEU A 246 1.85 -2.96 11.98
N LEU A 247 0.58 -2.61 11.80
CA LEU A 247 -0.38 -2.68 12.92
C LEU A 247 -0.46 -4.10 13.50
N GLN A 248 -0.53 -5.12 12.65
CA GLN A 248 -0.60 -6.50 13.08
C GLN A 248 0.67 -6.96 13.79
N LEU A 249 1.84 -6.48 13.36
CA LEU A 249 3.10 -6.68 14.06
C LEU A 249 3.04 -6.08 15.47
N LEU A 250 2.62 -4.82 15.61
CA LEU A 250 2.53 -4.16 16.93
C LEU A 250 1.56 -4.88 17.87
N LEU A 251 0.40 -5.33 17.37
CA LEU A 251 -0.57 -6.13 18.14
C LEU A 251 0.02 -7.48 18.57
N THR A 252 0.79 -8.12 17.69
CA THR A 252 1.46 -9.40 17.98
C THR A 252 2.50 -9.24 19.08
N LEU A 253 3.35 -8.22 18.99
CA LEU A 253 4.34 -7.92 20.02
C LEU A 253 3.69 -7.64 21.38
N GLN A 254 2.55 -6.93 21.41
CA GLN A 254 1.78 -6.74 22.64
C GLN A 254 1.24 -8.06 23.22
N ARG A 255 0.69 -8.95 22.38
CA ARG A 255 0.22 -10.28 22.83
C ARG A 255 1.35 -11.15 23.39
N MET A 256 2.53 -11.06 22.80
CA MET A 256 3.75 -11.75 23.27
C MET A 256 4.31 -11.15 24.56
N GLY A 257 3.74 -10.06 25.09
CA GLY A 257 4.27 -9.34 26.26
C GLY A 257 5.52 -8.50 25.95
N GLN A 258 5.89 -8.35 24.68
CA GLN A 258 7.02 -7.54 24.25
C GLN A 258 6.59 -6.07 24.13
N GLY A 259 6.49 -5.38 25.27
CA GLY A 259 6.05 -3.98 25.33
C GLY A 259 7.12 -2.94 25.01
N ARG A 260 8.37 -3.34 24.74
CA ARG A 260 9.49 -2.44 24.45
C ARG A 260 10.41 -3.02 23.38
N ILE A 261 11.01 -2.13 22.58
CA ILE A 261 12.08 -2.47 21.62
C ILE A 261 13.27 -1.57 21.89
N ARG A 262 14.45 -2.15 22.02
CA ARG A 262 15.71 -1.42 22.05
C ARG A 262 15.99 -0.83 20.67
N PHE A 263 16.15 0.49 20.58
CA PHE A 263 16.32 1.22 19.33
C PHE A 263 17.25 2.43 19.55
N HIS A 264 18.39 2.44 18.86
CA HIS A 264 19.47 3.41 19.01
C HIS A 264 19.91 3.61 20.46
N GLY A 265 20.08 2.52 21.20
CA GLY A 265 20.55 2.59 22.58
C GLY A 265 19.51 3.06 23.60
N VAL A 266 18.22 3.08 23.24
CA VAL A 266 17.12 3.41 24.15
C VAL A 266 16.02 2.35 24.07
N ASP A 267 15.41 2.00 25.20
CA ASP A 267 14.24 1.13 25.20
C ASP A 267 12.99 1.94 24.88
N VAL A 268 12.42 1.75 23.69
CA VAL A 268 11.24 2.47 23.21
C VAL A 268 9.99 1.68 23.57
N PRO A 269 9.02 2.26 24.30
CA PRO A 269 7.75 1.59 24.56
C PRO A 269 6.92 1.44 23.28
N ILE A 270 6.40 0.23 23.04
CA ILE A 270 5.54 -0.07 21.90
C ILE A 270 4.11 0.33 22.23
N GLN A 271 3.71 1.49 21.74
CA GLN A 271 2.34 1.97 21.80
C GLN A 271 1.66 1.71 20.46
N LEU A 272 0.33 1.57 20.45
CA LEU A 272 -0.42 1.48 19.21
C LEU A 272 -0.64 2.88 18.62
N PRO A 273 -0.63 3.03 17.29
CA PRO A 273 -1.01 4.28 16.63
C PRO A 273 -2.48 4.61 16.90
N ALA A 274 -2.89 5.84 16.60
CA ALA A 274 -4.28 6.28 16.69
C ALA A 274 -5.24 5.46 15.82
N GLY A 275 -4.73 4.89 14.72
CA GLY A 275 -5.48 4.03 13.81
C GLY A 275 -4.71 3.71 12.53
N VAL A 276 -5.36 2.99 11.63
CA VAL A 276 -4.86 2.64 10.30
C VAL A 276 -5.86 3.06 9.22
N ALA A 277 -5.41 3.59 8.09
CA ALA A 277 -6.27 4.09 7.04
C ALA A 277 -5.73 3.75 5.64
N GLY A 278 -6.38 2.81 4.96
CA GLY A 278 -5.95 2.27 3.67
C GLY A 278 -6.89 2.62 2.50
N ASN A 279 -6.29 2.93 1.35
CA ASN A 279 -6.99 3.04 0.07
C ASN A 279 -6.65 1.81 -0.80
N SER A 280 -7.66 1.04 -1.18
CA SER A 280 -7.53 -0.19 -1.96
C SER A 280 -6.44 -1.14 -1.42
N PRO A 281 -6.47 -1.56 -0.13
CA PRO A 281 -5.35 -2.31 0.44
C PRO A 281 -5.17 -3.70 -0.18
N TRP A 282 -3.96 -3.99 -0.66
CA TRP A 282 -3.63 -5.29 -1.26
C TRP A 282 -3.27 -6.34 -0.21
N THR A 283 -4.24 -7.11 0.28
CA THR A 283 -4.12 -7.89 1.53
C THR A 283 -3.99 -9.40 1.37
N ASP A 284 -4.13 -9.92 0.14
CA ASP A 284 -3.85 -11.31 -0.24
C ASP A 284 -2.74 -11.37 -1.31
N ILE A 285 -1.51 -11.68 -0.89
CA ILE A 285 -0.38 -11.87 -1.82
C ILE A 285 -0.63 -13.01 -2.79
N THR A 286 -1.47 -13.99 -2.43
CA THR A 286 -1.78 -15.15 -3.28
C THR A 286 -2.68 -14.78 -4.47
N ARG A 287 -3.38 -13.62 -4.39
CA ARG A 287 -4.35 -13.15 -5.39
C ARG A 287 -5.40 -14.22 -5.71
N SER A 288 -5.91 -14.89 -4.68
CA SER A 288 -6.74 -16.09 -4.83
C SER A 288 -8.25 -15.82 -4.86
N GLN A 289 -8.68 -14.61 -4.50
CA GLN A 289 -10.10 -14.30 -4.35
C GLN A 289 -10.83 -14.12 -5.70
N PRO A 290 -12.14 -14.47 -5.80
CA PRO A 290 -12.89 -14.40 -7.05
C PRO A 290 -12.93 -13.01 -7.73
N SER A 291 -12.98 -11.93 -6.96
CA SER A 291 -12.99 -10.54 -7.46
C SER A 291 -11.82 -10.24 -8.38
N ILE A 292 -10.67 -10.88 -8.20
CA ILE A 292 -9.49 -10.74 -9.05
C ILE A 292 -9.84 -10.94 -10.53
N ASN A 293 -10.69 -11.93 -10.82
CA ASN A 293 -11.16 -12.22 -12.18
C ASN A 293 -12.51 -11.57 -12.47
N ASN A 294 -13.45 -11.64 -11.52
CA ASN A 294 -14.82 -11.17 -11.73
C ASN A 294 -14.86 -9.66 -11.98
N ASN A 295 -14.04 -8.87 -11.27
CA ASN A 295 -13.99 -7.42 -11.41
C ASN A 295 -12.93 -6.93 -12.40
N ALA A 296 -12.14 -7.84 -12.99
CA ALA A 296 -11.07 -7.49 -13.94
C ALA A 296 -11.56 -6.61 -15.09
N HIS A 297 -12.84 -6.68 -15.47
CA HIS A 297 -13.41 -5.85 -16.53
C HIS A 297 -13.57 -4.37 -16.14
N PHE A 298 -13.75 -4.05 -14.85
CA PHE A 298 -13.79 -2.68 -14.32
C PHE A 298 -12.41 -2.09 -14.02
N ASP A 299 -11.38 -2.92 -13.88
CA ASP A 299 -10.11 -2.53 -13.27
C ASP A 299 -8.95 -2.49 -14.27
N TYR A 300 -8.02 -1.55 -14.16
CA TYR A 300 -6.86 -1.52 -15.05
C TYR A 300 -5.77 -2.54 -14.68
N LEU A 301 -5.83 -3.10 -13.47
CA LEU A 301 -4.98 -4.21 -13.07
C LEU A 301 -5.45 -5.49 -13.78
N ASP A 302 -4.52 -6.19 -14.41
CA ASP A 302 -4.83 -7.48 -15.02
C ASP A 302 -4.88 -8.59 -13.97
N PRO A 303 -5.81 -9.55 -14.08
CA PRO A 303 -5.77 -10.75 -13.29
C PRO A 303 -4.48 -11.56 -13.57
N PRO A 304 -3.96 -12.31 -12.59
CA PRO A 304 -2.91 -13.28 -12.83
C PRO A 304 -3.39 -14.34 -13.84
N SER A 305 -2.47 -14.95 -14.60
CA SER A 305 -2.86 -16.05 -15.49
C SER A 305 -3.14 -17.34 -14.69
N ALA A 306 -3.74 -18.33 -15.35
CA ALA A 306 -4.08 -19.62 -14.76
C ALA A 306 -2.90 -20.38 -14.15
N THR A 307 -1.64 -20.07 -14.53
CA THR A 307 -0.44 -20.67 -13.93
C THR A 307 0.07 -19.89 -12.70
N GLY A 308 -0.67 -18.88 -12.23
CA GLY A 308 -0.27 -17.97 -11.16
C GLY A 308 0.67 -16.84 -11.62
N ILE A 309 1.11 -16.88 -12.88
CA ILE A 309 2.02 -15.89 -13.46
C ILE A 309 1.21 -14.82 -14.17
N SER A 310 1.38 -13.53 -13.85
CA SER A 310 0.70 -12.48 -14.62
C SER A 310 1.19 -12.48 -16.07
N ARG A 311 0.30 -12.22 -17.05
CA ARG A 311 0.73 -11.94 -18.44
C ARG A 311 1.68 -10.73 -18.53
N ALA A 312 1.74 -9.94 -17.47
CA ALA A 312 2.65 -8.82 -17.28
C ALA A 312 3.92 -9.17 -16.49
N GLU A 313 4.27 -10.46 -16.33
CA GLU A 313 5.50 -10.85 -15.63
C GLU A 313 6.71 -10.10 -16.21
N PRO A 314 7.58 -9.51 -15.38
CA PRO A 314 8.74 -8.80 -15.86
C PRO A 314 9.61 -9.65 -16.78
N ILE A 315 10.29 -8.99 -17.71
CA ILE A 315 11.31 -9.64 -18.53
C ILE A 315 12.53 -9.91 -17.63
N PRO A 316 13.20 -11.07 -17.75
CA PRO A 316 14.39 -11.34 -16.95
C PRO A 316 15.47 -10.25 -17.06
N ASP A 317 16.08 -9.89 -15.94
CA ASP A 317 17.23 -9.01 -15.80
C ASP A 317 18.08 -9.38 -14.57
N ALA A 318 19.01 -8.51 -14.18
CA ALA A 318 19.89 -8.76 -13.05
C ALA A 318 19.19 -8.81 -11.68
N ALA A 319 17.92 -8.38 -11.58
CA ALA A 319 17.13 -8.40 -10.34
C ALA A 319 16.06 -9.50 -10.33
N TRP A 320 15.49 -9.86 -11.48
CA TRP A 320 14.43 -10.88 -11.57
C TRP A 320 14.64 -11.83 -12.76
N PRO A 321 14.47 -13.16 -12.62
CA PRO A 321 14.24 -13.90 -11.37
C PRO A 321 15.36 -13.68 -10.34
N ALA A 322 15.01 -13.73 -9.06
CA ALA A 322 15.98 -13.58 -7.99
C ALA A 322 17.02 -14.72 -7.99
N SER A 323 18.14 -14.55 -7.28
CA SER A 323 19.13 -15.59 -7.05
C SER A 323 19.40 -15.71 -5.54
N PRO A 324 18.93 -16.78 -4.87
CA PRO A 324 18.17 -17.91 -5.42
C PRO A 324 16.76 -17.51 -5.92
N PRO A 325 16.18 -18.27 -6.88
CA PRO A 325 14.88 -17.95 -7.47
C PRO A 325 13.74 -18.06 -6.47
N ARG A 326 12.70 -17.24 -6.69
CA ARG A 326 11.43 -17.24 -5.95
C ARG A 326 10.25 -17.32 -6.91
N ALA A 327 9.13 -17.84 -6.45
CA ALA A 327 7.89 -17.87 -7.23
C ALA A 327 7.17 -16.52 -7.26
N GLU A 328 7.38 -15.68 -6.24
CA GLU A 328 6.84 -14.33 -6.11
C GLU A 328 7.95 -13.28 -5.93
N ILE A 329 7.73 -12.09 -6.49
CA ILE A 329 8.73 -11.00 -6.41
C ILE A 329 8.90 -10.54 -4.97
N PHE A 330 7.78 -10.37 -4.27
CA PHE A 330 7.71 -9.75 -2.94
C PHE A 330 8.29 -10.64 -1.83
N CYS A 331 7.95 -11.93 -1.81
CA CYS A 331 8.28 -12.84 -0.71
C CYS A 331 8.53 -14.26 -1.22
N ASN A 332 9.12 -15.12 -0.40
CA ASN A 332 9.18 -16.56 -0.68
C ASN A 332 7.77 -17.13 -0.69
N ALA A 333 7.54 -18.22 -1.43
CA ALA A 333 6.22 -18.82 -1.56
C ALA A 333 5.62 -19.26 -0.21
N SER A 334 6.45 -19.74 0.72
CA SER A 334 6.05 -20.12 2.08
C SER A 334 5.49 -18.95 2.91
N MET A 335 5.80 -17.70 2.55
CA MET A 335 5.31 -16.51 3.26
C MET A 335 3.96 -15.99 2.75
N MET A 336 3.45 -16.49 1.63
CA MET A 336 2.32 -15.86 0.93
C MET A 336 1.01 -15.87 1.73
N VAL A 337 0.83 -16.77 2.70
CA VAL A 337 -0.34 -16.77 3.61
C VAL A 337 0.02 -16.38 5.04
N HIS A 338 1.25 -15.94 5.28
CA HIS A 338 1.65 -15.49 6.61
C HIS A 338 0.93 -14.17 6.94
N PRO A 339 0.31 -14.00 8.14
CA PRO A 339 -0.50 -12.82 8.46
C PRO A 339 0.23 -11.46 8.38
N LEU A 340 1.56 -11.45 8.48
CA LEU A 340 2.38 -10.24 8.31
C LEU A 340 2.74 -9.91 6.85
N ALA A 341 2.53 -10.83 5.90
CA ALA A 341 2.68 -10.59 4.47
C ALA A 341 1.32 -10.41 3.78
N SER A 342 0.35 -11.27 4.16
CA SER A 342 -1.04 -11.22 3.73
C SER A 342 -1.94 -11.00 4.95
N PRO A 343 -2.22 -9.74 5.34
CA PRO A 343 -3.12 -9.44 6.45
C PRO A 343 -4.50 -10.11 6.33
N LEU A 344 -4.96 -10.44 5.11
CA LEU A 344 -6.18 -11.21 4.93
C LEU A 344 -6.16 -12.53 5.70
N ALA A 345 -5.00 -13.21 5.79
CA ALA A 345 -4.86 -14.49 6.48
C ALA A 345 -5.07 -14.40 8.00
N ALA A 346 -5.01 -13.22 8.59
CA ALA A 346 -5.21 -13.03 10.02
C ALA A 346 -6.68 -13.33 10.41
N PRO A 347 -6.93 -14.34 11.26
CA PRO A 347 -8.28 -14.63 11.73
C PRO A 347 -8.79 -13.55 12.71
N PRO A 348 -10.11 -13.46 12.95
CA PRO A 348 -10.71 -12.39 13.75
C PRO A 348 -10.05 -12.12 15.10
N GLU A 349 -9.64 -13.15 15.84
CA GLU A 349 -9.00 -13.04 17.16
C GLU A 349 -7.70 -12.24 17.17
N LEU A 350 -6.99 -12.22 16.03
CA LEU A 350 -5.73 -11.48 15.91
C LEU A 350 -5.94 -9.96 15.84
N TRP A 351 -7.16 -9.51 15.55
CA TRP A 351 -7.54 -8.10 15.49
C TRP A 351 -8.05 -7.54 16.83
N LYS A 352 -8.10 -8.37 17.88
CA LYS A 352 -8.52 -7.92 19.20
C LYS A 352 -7.62 -6.80 19.72
N GLY A 353 -8.24 -5.70 20.15
CA GLY A 353 -7.54 -4.54 20.68
C GLY A 353 -6.93 -3.61 19.62
N MET A 354 -7.20 -3.86 18.33
CA MET A 354 -6.77 -2.94 17.28
C MET A 354 -7.38 -1.54 17.45
N PRO A 355 -6.64 -0.46 17.13
CA PRO A 355 -7.22 0.87 16.98
C PRO A 355 -8.15 0.90 15.75
N PRO A 356 -9.00 1.94 15.60
CA PRO A 356 -9.92 2.00 14.48
C PRO A 356 -9.23 1.94 13.10
N ALA A 357 -9.91 1.34 12.13
CA ALA A 357 -9.44 1.21 10.76
C ALA A 357 -10.37 1.92 9.76
N PHE A 358 -9.80 2.55 8.74
CA PHE A 358 -10.51 3.02 7.54
C PHE A 358 -10.08 2.23 6.33
N MET A 359 -11.04 1.78 5.52
CA MET A 359 -10.78 1.10 4.25
C MET A 359 -11.73 1.60 3.18
N CYS A 360 -11.19 1.94 2.01
CA CYS A 360 -11.99 2.27 0.85
C CYS A 360 -11.49 1.55 -0.41
N LEU A 361 -12.40 1.32 -1.36
CA LEU A 361 -12.11 0.58 -2.59
C LEU A 361 -13.11 0.93 -3.70
N GLY A 362 -12.75 0.57 -4.94
CA GLY A 362 -13.69 0.49 -6.05
C GLY A 362 -14.31 -0.89 -6.24
N ASN A 363 -15.00 -1.12 -7.36
CA ASN A 363 -15.26 -2.48 -7.86
C ASN A 363 -13.99 -3.00 -8.56
N GLU A 364 -12.93 -3.18 -7.78
CA GLU A 364 -11.58 -3.53 -8.22
C GLU A 364 -11.28 -5.03 -8.02
N GLY A 365 -10.16 -5.51 -8.56
CA GLY A 365 -9.74 -6.90 -8.39
C GLY A 365 -9.56 -7.30 -6.92
N LEU A 366 -9.25 -6.35 -6.05
CA LEU A 366 -9.00 -6.54 -4.63
C LEU A 366 -10.27 -6.48 -3.76
N GLU A 367 -11.46 -6.35 -4.35
CA GLU A 367 -12.70 -6.15 -3.58
C GLU A 367 -12.97 -7.21 -2.51
N ASP A 368 -12.80 -8.50 -2.85
CA ASP A 368 -13.12 -9.59 -1.93
C ASP A 368 -12.16 -9.62 -0.73
N GLU A 369 -10.85 -9.44 -0.94
CA GLU A 369 -9.88 -9.44 0.16
C GLU A 369 -10.12 -8.27 1.14
N ILE A 370 -10.47 -7.08 0.62
CA ILE A 370 -10.74 -5.90 1.45
C ILE A 370 -12.04 -6.07 2.23
N THR A 371 -13.10 -6.58 1.60
CA THR A 371 -14.39 -6.82 2.26
C THR A 371 -14.33 -7.92 3.31
N VAL A 372 -13.60 -9.02 3.04
CA VAL A 372 -13.36 -10.09 4.01
C VAL A 372 -12.53 -9.58 5.19
N LEU A 373 -11.44 -8.84 4.94
CA LEU A 373 -10.61 -8.31 6.00
C LEU A 373 -11.39 -7.34 6.91
N ALA A 374 -12.19 -6.44 6.32
CA ALA A 374 -13.07 -5.54 7.07
C ALA A 374 -14.06 -6.30 7.97
N ARG A 375 -14.64 -7.40 7.47
CA ARG A 375 -15.49 -8.27 8.27
C ARG A 375 -14.71 -8.93 9.41
N ARG A 376 -13.52 -9.49 9.15
CA ARG A 376 -12.68 -10.16 10.15
C ARG A 376 -12.23 -9.21 11.26
N MET A 377 -11.79 -8.00 10.90
CA MET A 377 -11.45 -6.94 11.86
C MET A 377 -12.63 -6.59 12.76
N HIS A 378 -13.84 -6.44 12.18
CA HIS A 378 -15.05 -6.17 12.94
C HIS A 378 -15.44 -7.32 13.87
N GLN A 379 -15.37 -8.57 13.39
CA GLN A 379 -15.62 -9.77 14.20
C GLN A 379 -14.62 -9.91 15.36
N GLY A 380 -13.37 -9.46 15.15
CA GLY A 380 -12.34 -9.36 16.20
C GLY A 380 -12.59 -8.28 17.25
N GLY A 381 -13.68 -7.51 17.13
CA GLY A 381 -14.03 -6.40 18.02
C GLY A 381 -13.42 -5.05 17.59
N GLY A 382 -12.77 -4.98 16.44
CA GLY A 382 -12.25 -3.74 15.88
C GLY A 382 -13.35 -2.81 15.34
N VAL A 383 -13.08 -1.50 15.37
CA VAL A 383 -13.92 -0.48 14.74
C VAL A 383 -13.43 -0.23 13.32
N VAL A 384 -14.30 -0.39 12.33
CA VAL A 384 -13.94 -0.26 10.90
C VAL A 384 -14.91 0.69 10.21
N ASP A 385 -14.39 1.75 9.59
CA ASP A 385 -15.10 2.63 8.67
C ASP A 385 -14.78 2.23 7.23
N PHE A 386 -15.74 1.59 6.57
CA PHE A 386 -15.62 0.99 5.25
C PHE A 386 -16.44 1.76 4.21
N VAL A 387 -15.82 2.08 3.07
CA VAL A 387 -16.47 2.85 1.99
C VAL A 387 -16.14 2.26 0.62
N GLY A 388 -17.12 1.61 -0.01
CA GLY A 388 -17.03 1.12 -1.39
C GLY A 388 -17.56 2.13 -2.41
N TYR A 389 -17.00 2.16 -3.62
CA TYR A 389 -17.44 3.01 -4.72
C TYR A 389 -17.73 2.18 -5.96
N GLU A 390 -19.02 2.00 -6.30
CA GLU A 390 -19.39 1.14 -7.42
C GLU A 390 -18.83 1.67 -8.75
N GLY A 391 -18.32 0.74 -9.58
CA GLY A 391 -17.75 1.02 -10.90
C GLY A 391 -16.37 1.67 -10.89
N MET A 392 -15.81 2.03 -9.74
CA MET A 392 -14.47 2.62 -9.69
C MET A 392 -13.38 1.54 -9.77
N PRO A 393 -12.23 1.80 -10.44
CA PRO A 393 -11.11 0.86 -10.51
C PRO A 393 -10.18 0.96 -9.28
N HIS A 394 -9.11 0.16 -9.27
CA HIS A 394 -8.07 0.18 -8.24
C HIS A 394 -7.52 1.59 -7.96
N CYS A 395 -7.37 1.98 -6.69
CA CYS A 395 -6.86 3.30 -6.29
C CYS A 395 -7.50 4.50 -7.04
N PHE A 396 -8.79 4.40 -7.41
CA PHE A 396 -9.43 5.39 -8.28
C PHE A 396 -9.31 6.84 -7.79
N ALA A 397 -9.24 7.06 -6.48
CA ALA A 397 -9.12 8.40 -5.92
C ALA A 397 -7.82 9.10 -6.35
N MET A 398 -6.73 8.35 -6.56
CA MET A 398 -5.45 8.87 -7.04
C MET A 398 -5.50 9.18 -8.53
N ILE A 399 -6.30 8.44 -9.28
CA ILE A 399 -6.39 8.53 -10.76
C ILE A 399 -7.40 9.61 -11.17
N PHE A 400 -8.50 9.72 -10.43
CA PHE A 400 -9.59 10.65 -10.68
C PHE A 400 -9.82 11.59 -9.49
N PRO A 401 -8.80 12.33 -9.03
CA PRO A 401 -8.85 13.10 -7.78
C PRO A 401 -9.81 14.31 -7.83
N THR A 402 -10.30 14.66 -9.02
CA THR A 402 -11.28 15.74 -9.24
C THR A 402 -12.70 15.23 -9.48
N SER A 403 -12.88 13.91 -9.66
CA SER A 403 -14.21 13.31 -9.77
C SER A 403 -14.97 13.41 -8.45
N PRO A 404 -16.32 13.38 -8.46
CA PRO A 404 -17.11 13.36 -7.22
C PRO A 404 -16.69 12.24 -6.27
N ALA A 405 -16.50 11.01 -6.78
CA ALA A 405 -16.06 9.87 -5.99
C ALA A 405 -14.65 10.07 -5.42
N GLY A 406 -13.69 10.50 -6.25
CA GLY A 406 -12.31 10.71 -5.81
C GLY A 406 -12.19 11.81 -4.75
N ARG A 407 -12.94 12.91 -4.90
CA ARG A 407 -13.00 13.98 -3.89
C ARG A 407 -13.59 13.50 -2.57
N ASP A 408 -14.72 12.81 -2.62
CA ASP A 408 -15.37 12.27 -1.43
C ASP A 408 -14.46 11.27 -0.69
N CYS A 409 -13.82 10.36 -1.44
CA CYS A 409 -12.88 9.39 -0.91
C CYS A 409 -11.73 10.06 -0.15
N PHE A 410 -11.05 11.04 -0.75
CA PHE A 410 -9.98 11.79 -0.08
C PHE A 410 -10.46 12.53 1.16
N VAL A 411 -11.65 13.15 1.11
CA VAL A 411 -12.20 13.88 2.26
C VAL A 411 -12.50 12.93 3.40
N ARG A 412 -13.11 11.77 3.14
CA ARG A 412 -13.39 10.75 4.17
C ARG A 412 -12.11 10.21 4.77
N TRP A 413 -11.15 9.84 3.93
CA TRP A 413 -9.85 9.34 4.38
C TRP A 413 -9.15 10.34 5.30
N ALA A 414 -9.04 11.61 4.88
CA ALA A 414 -8.41 12.65 5.69
C ALA A 414 -9.21 12.99 6.97
N LYS A 415 -10.54 13.00 6.91
CA LYS A 415 -11.40 13.23 8.08
C LYS A 415 -11.31 12.11 9.08
N PHE A 416 -11.18 10.86 8.64
CA PHE A 416 -10.91 9.74 9.53
C PHE A 416 -9.58 9.94 10.27
N CYS A 417 -8.50 10.22 9.54
CA CYS A 417 -7.18 10.45 10.16
C CYS A 417 -7.19 11.60 11.18
N SER A 418 -7.81 12.73 10.83
CA SER A 418 -7.91 13.88 11.74
C SER A 418 -8.87 13.62 12.91
N GLY A 419 -9.98 12.94 12.67
CA GLY A 419 -10.97 12.61 13.70
C GLY A 419 -10.39 11.74 14.81
N LEU A 420 -9.58 10.73 14.46
CA LEU A 420 -8.93 9.85 15.45
C LEU A 420 -8.06 10.65 16.43
N VAL A 421 -7.18 11.51 15.91
CA VAL A 421 -6.26 12.31 16.73
C VAL A 421 -6.99 13.39 17.53
N GLN A 422 -8.12 13.88 17.02
CA GLN A 422 -8.94 14.90 17.69
C GLN A 422 -9.98 14.33 18.66
N GLY A 423 -10.04 13.00 18.83
CA GLY A 423 -11.02 12.34 19.70
C GLY A 423 -12.46 12.31 19.15
N SER A 424 -12.64 12.58 17.85
CA SER A 424 -13.92 12.48 17.13
C SER A 424 -13.96 11.32 16.13
N GLY A 425 -13.05 10.36 16.28
CA GLY A 425 -13.00 9.14 15.49
C GLY A 425 -14.24 8.25 15.69
N PRO A 426 -14.45 7.26 14.81
CA PRO A 426 -15.59 6.37 14.91
C PRO A 426 -15.51 5.51 16.19
N THR A 427 -16.67 5.30 16.81
CA THR A 427 -16.84 4.45 18.00
C THR A 427 -17.52 3.12 17.68
N SER A 428 -18.01 2.94 16.45
CA SER A 428 -18.66 1.73 15.96
C SER A 428 -18.37 1.56 14.47
N SER A 429 -18.37 0.30 14.01
CA SER A 429 -18.11 0.00 12.61
C SER A 429 -19.26 0.46 11.72
N ARG A 430 -18.92 0.93 10.52
CA ARG A 430 -19.87 1.37 9.50
C ARG A 430 -19.36 0.92 8.14
N ALA A 431 -20.28 0.47 7.29
CA ALA A 431 -19.99 0.12 5.92
C ALA A 431 -21.00 0.76 4.98
N VAL A 432 -20.51 1.48 3.98
CA VAL A 432 -21.36 2.11 2.95
C VAL A 432 -20.82 1.88 1.55
N TRP A 433 -21.71 1.88 0.57
CA TRP A 433 -21.40 1.78 -0.85
C TRP A 433 -22.01 2.95 -1.62
N ALA A 434 -21.18 3.66 -2.39
CA ALA A 434 -21.65 4.70 -3.29
C ALA A 434 -22.26 4.06 -4.54
N GLU A 435 -23.51 4.39 -4.84
CA GLU A 435 -24.21 3.94 -6.06
C GLU A 435 -23.53 4.46 -7.32
N ALA A 436 -23.34 3.57 -8.28
CA ALA A 436 -22.70 3.91 -9.55
C ALA A 436 -23.45 5.04 -10.27
N LEU A 437 -22.69 5.97 -10.86
CA LEU A 437 -23.19 7.07 -11.70
C LEU A 437 -24.20 8.02 -11.01
N SER A 438 -24.43 7.89 -9.69
CA SER A 438 -25.35 8.75 -8.95
C SER A 438 -24.86 10.20 -8.87
N LYS A 439 -25.79 11.16 -9.05
CA LYS A 439 -25.53 12.61 -8.97
C LYS A 439 -26.67 13.29 -8.18
N PRO A 440 -26.44 13.79 -6.95
CA PRO A 440 -25.20 13.67 -6.15
C PRO A 440 -24.90 12.20 -5.77
N LEU A 441 -23.72 11.94 -5.22
CA LEU A 441 -23.35 10.60 -4.73
C LEU A 441 -24.39 10.13 -3.69
N ARG A 442 -24.99 8.98 -3.93
CA ARG A 442 -25.89 8.31 -2.99
C ARG A 442 -25.19 7.11 -2.38
N PHE A 443 -25.29 6.97 -1.06
CA PHE A 443 -24.67 5.90 -0.31
C PHE A 443 -25.73 4.96 0.24
N LYS A 444 -25.53 3.65 0.06
CA LYS A 444 -26.30 2.61 0.73
C LYS A 444 -25.47 2.02 1.86
N GLU A 445 -26.09 1.87 3.02
CA GLU A 445 -25.47 1.19 4.14
C GLU A 445 -25.57 -0.33 3.98
N VAL A 446 -24.49 -1.03 4.31
CA VAL A 446 -24.40 -2.49 4.28
C VAL A 446 -23.93 -2.94 5.66
N PRO A 447 -24.65 -3.86 6.35
CA PRO A 447 -24.17 -4.37 7.62
C PRO A 447 -22.82 -5.07 7.45
N MET A 448 -21.88 -4.84 8.38
CA MET A 448 -20.51 -5.38 8.31
C MET A 448 -20.46 -6.90 8.08
N HIS A 449 -21.34 -7.66 8.73
CA HIS A 449 -21.43 -9.12 8.57
C HIS A 449 -21.95 -9.57 7.18
N ARG A 450 -22.50 -8.66 6.38
CA ARG A 450 -22.98 -8.87 5.00
C ARG A 450 -22.11 -8.20 3.94
N LEU A 451 -20.94 -7.66 4.30
CA LEU A 451 -20.02 -7.03 3.35
C LEU A 451 -19.57 -7.97 2.23
N THR A 452 -19.46 -9.25 2.52
CA THR A 452 -19.08 -10.29 1.57
C THR A 452 -19.90 -11.56 1.83
N LYS A 453 -20.10 -12.34 0.78
CA LYS A 453 -20.75 -13.66 0.85
C LYS A 453 -19.76 -14.80 1.04
N LEU A 454 -18.45 -14.54 0.90
CA LEU A 454 -17.41 -15.56 1.03
C LEU A 454 -17.28 -16.03 2.47
N ALA A 455 -17.36 -17.33 2.71
CA ALA A 455 -17.10 -17.89 4.03
C ALA A 455 -15.59 -17.92 4.32
N ASP A 456 -15.21 -17.85 5.61
CA ASP A 456 -13.79 -17.80 5.98
C ASP A 456 -12.99 -19.03 5.55
N HIS A 457 -13.61 -20.22 5.56
CA HIS A 457 -12.96 -21.44 5.09
C HIS A 457 -12.72 -21.41 3.57
N GLU A 458 -13.65 -20.88 2.77
CA GLU A 458 -13.48 -20.76 1.31
C GLU A 458 -12.32 -19.82 0.95
N VAL A 459 -12.19 -18.71 1.69
CA VAL A 459 -11.10 -17.74 1.55
C VAL A 459 -9.77 -18.41 1.89
N ASN A 460 -9.68 -19.07 3.05
CA ASN A 460 -8.45 -19.69 3.50
C ASN A 460 -8.04 -20.86 2.58
N ASP A 461 -9.00 -21.67 2.12
CA ASP A 461 -8.73 -22.76 1.17
C ASP A 461 -8.22 -22.22 -0.17
N ALA A 462 -8.76 -21.09 -0.66
CA ALA A 462 -8.27 -20.45 -1.88
C ALA A 462 -6.83 -19.96 -1.73
N MET A 463 -6.50 -19.30 -0.62
CA MET A 463 -5.15 -18.83 -0.32
C MET A 463 -4.15 -20.00 -0.23
N ASN A 464 -4.50 -21.05 0.52
CA ASN A 464 -3.66 -22.22 0.72
C ASN A 464 -3.44 -22.99 -0.59
N ARG A 465 -4.46 -23.13 -1.44
CA ARG A 465 -4.30 -23.73 -2.77
C ARG A 465 -3.30 -22.96 -3.62
N MET A 466 -3.39 -21.63 -3.62
CA MET A 466 -2.47 -20.80 -4.41
C MET A 466 -1.06 -20.76 -3.86
N GLN A 467 -0.90 -20.76 -2.53
CA GLN A 467 0.40 -20.90 -1.89
C GLN A 467 1.08 -22.21 -2.26
N LYS A 468 0.36 -23.34 -2.16
CA LYS A 468 0.88 -24.65 -2.55
C LYS A 468 1.39 -24.65 -3.98
N HIS A 469 0.61 -24.11 -4.91
CA HIS A 469 1.01 -23.96 -6.32
C HIS A 469 2.27 -23.09 -6.47
N ALA A 470 2.40 -22.02 -5.71
CA ALA A 470 3.61 -21.19 -5.72
C ALA A 470 4.83 -21.92 -5.12
N MET A 471 4.65 -22.70 -4.04
CA MET A 471 5.72 -23.50 -3.43
C MET A 471 6.25 -24.56 -4.40
N ASP A 472 5.36 -25.25 -5.13
CA ASP A 472 5.75 -26.22 -6.15
C ASP A 472 6.58 -25.56 -7.27
N ARG A 473 6.18 -24.38 -7.74
CA ARG A 473 6.93 -23.60 -8.74
C ARG A 473 8.29 -23.13 -8.20
N GLU A 474 8.34 -22.64 -6.97
CA GLU A 474 9.57 -22.16 -6.32
C GLU A 474 10.56 -23.30 -6.15
N LYS A 475 10.10 -24.46 -5.70
CA LYS A 475 10.90 -25.68 -5.59
C LYS A 475 11.49 -26.11 -6.94
N GLU A 476 10.67 -26.19 -7.99
CA GLU A 476 11.14 -26.54 -9.34
C GLU A 476 12.19 -25.53 -9.86
N ALA A 477 11.99 -24.24 -9.60
CA ALA A 477 12.95 -23.20 -9.97
C ALA A 477 14.27 -23.34 -9.21
N LEU A 478 14.22 -23.64 -7.91
CA LEU A 478 15.39 -23.87 -7.06
C LEU A 478 16.19 -25.11 -7.50
N GLU A 479 15.52 -26.21 -7.83
CA GLU A 479 16.14 -27.44 -8.33
C GLU A 479 16.92 -27.14 -9.62
N LYS A 480 16.27 -26.49 -10.60
CA LYS A 480 16.91 -26.07 -11.87
C LYS A 480 18.09 -25.13 -11.64
N TRP A 481 17.95 -24.17 -10.74
CA TRP A 481 19.01 -23.22 -10.41
C TRP A 481 20.21 -23.91 -9.75
N SER A 482 19.97 -24.83 -8.82
CA SER A 482 21.03 -25.58 -8.13
C SER A 482 21.81 -26.50 -9.09
N GLU A 483 21.13 -27.13 -10.04
CA GLU A 483 21.77 -27.90 -11.11
C GLU A 483 22.68 -27.03 -11.99
N GLN A 484 22.24 -25.82 -12.34
CA GLN A 484 23.03 -24.87 -13.13
C GLN A 484 24.26 -24.37 -12.36
N GLN A 485 24.11 -24.05 -11.07
CA GLN A 485 25.23 -23.65 -10.21
C GLN A 485 26.25 -24.77 -10.03
N SER A 486 25.79 -26.02 -9.93
CA SER A 486 26.69 -27.19 -9.82
C SER A 486 27.46 -27.42 -11.11
N LYS A 487 26.82 -27.28 -12.28
CA LYS A 487 27.49 -27.37 -13.59
C LYS A 487 28.49 -26.24 -13.85
N ALA A 488 28.26 -25.04 -13.33
CA ALA A 488 29.17 -23.91 -13.50
C ALA A 488 30.44 -24.00 -12.62
N LYS A 489 30.44 -24.87 -11.60
CA LYS A 489 31.59 -25.13 -10.72
C LYS A 489 32.49 -26.27 -11.21
N LEU A 490 32.03 -27.04 -12.20
CA LEU A 490 32.79 -28.05 -12.95
C LEU A 490 33.38 -27.41 -14.20
#